data_AF-A0A495Z2H9-F1
#
_entry.id   AF-A0A495Z2H9-F1
#
_cell.length_a   1.000
_cell.length_b   1.000
_cell.length_c   1.000
_cell.angle_alpha   90.00
_cell.angle_beta   90.00
_cell.angle_gamma   90.00
#
_symmetry.space_group_name_H-M   'P 1'
#
loop_
_entity.id
_entity.type
_entity.pdbx_description
1 polymer ?
#
loop_
_entity_poly.entity_id
_entity_poly.type
_entity_poly.pdbx_seq_one_letter_code
_entity_poly.pdbx_strand_id
1 'polypeptide(L)'
;MFVRGIPKSENLEDWAYEFYLCRQKQLRLPRRRDPRIEFPENFEKDRRIGCFSCSGPGADGVVEIHFSRDESGKGTINKARMEMRKSELKRLFEYVKETSPTATRVRGGSWLYNVEAYRRLFPPAYINSAQPHGYPTNDWALWGQFVARDGSLREPASTQFLDCLSQQKTVDRCLKCFPFQVLRLECPIEAFYTFYEIRV
;
A
#
# COMPACT_ATOMS: atom_id res chain seq x y z
N MET A 1 -12.96 16.86 -0.89
CA MET A 1 -13.18 15.59 -0.14
C MET A 1 -14.31 14.85 -0.83
N PHE A 2 -14.12 13.56 -1.17
CA PHE A 2 -15.04 12.75 -1.98
C PHE A 2 -16.52 12.91 -1.58
N VAL A 3 -16.80 12.79 -0.27
CA VAL A 3 -18.16 12.87 0.30
C VAL A 3 -18.88 14.20 0.11
N ARG A 4 -18.16 15.30 -0.17
CA ARG A 4 -18.79 16.62 -0.34
C ARG A 4 -19.47 16.80 -1.69
N GLY A 5 -19.12 16.00 -2.70
CA GLY A 5 -19.77 16.05 -4.01
C GLY A 5 -20.92 15.06 -4.18
N ILE A 6 -21.05 14.07 -3.28
CA ILE A 6 -22.14 13.09 -3.32
C ILE A 6 -23.53 13.76 -3.31
N PRO A 7 -23.84 14.72 -2.40
CA PRO A 7 -25.17 15.34 -2.37
C PRO A 7 -25.46 16.28 -3.54
N LYS A 8 -24.43 16.64 -4.32
CA LYS A 8 -24.51 17.62 -5.43
C LYS A 8 -24.44 16.95 -6.80
N SER A 9 -24.29 15.64 -6.83
CA SER A 9 -24.06 14.87 -8.04
C SER A 9 -25.38 14.25 -8.48
N GLU A 10 -25.74 14.50 -9.74
CA GLU A 10 -26.90 13.85 -10.39
C GLU A 10 -26.60 12.39 -10.77
N ASN A 11 -25.31 12.06 -10.98
CA ASN A 11 -24.83 10.70 -11.21
C ASN A 11 -23.60 10.40 -10.33
N LEU A 12 -23.83 9.57 -9.30
CA LEU A 12 -22.82 9.19 -8.32
C LEU A 12 -21.63 8.43 -8.94
N GLU A 13 -21.86 7.67 -10.01
CA GLU A 13 -20.85 6.87 -10.70
C GLU A 13 -19.87 7.81 -11.44
N ASP A 14 -20.41 8.77 -12.19
CA ASP A 14 -19.63 9.79 -12.90
C ASP A 14 -18.86 10.66 -11.91
N TRP A 15 -19.49 11.10 -10.82
CA TRP A 15 -18.79 11.85 -9.77
C TRP A 15 -17.63 11.05 -9.17
N ALA A 16 -17.84 9.76 -8.88
CA ALA A 16 -16.81 8.92 -8.31
C ALA A 16 -15.64 8.71 -9.28
N TYR A 17 -15.93 8.51 -10.55
CA TYR A 17 -14.92 8.35 -11.60
C TYR A 17 -14.16 9.65 -11.88
N GLU A 18 -14.83 10.79 -11.99
CA GLU A 18 -14.18 12.09 -12.17
C GLU A 18 -13.34 12.49 -10.96
N PHE A 19 -13.85 12.25 -9.75
CA PHE A 19 -13.06 12.42 -8.53
C PHE A 19 -11.81 11.53 -8.54
N TYR A 20 -11.93 10.29 -9.01
CA TYR A 20 -10.79 9.37 -9.19
C TYR A 20 -9.76 9.94 -10.17
N LEU A 21 -10.18 10.37 -11.36
CA LEU A 21 -9.28 10.95 -12.37
C LEU A 21 -8.59 12.21 -11.85
N CYS A 22 -9.33 13.07 -11.14
CA CYS A 22 -8.79 14.28 -10.52
C CYS A 22 -7.73 13.92 -9.45
N ARG A 23 -8.01 12.93 -8.59
CA ARG A 23 -7.06 12.45 -7.57
C ARG A 23 -5.82 11.81 -8.18
N GLN A 24 -5.96 11.02 -9.25
CA GLN A 24 -4.83 10.44 -10.00
C GLN A 24 -3.93 11.53 -10.58
N LYS A 25 -4.51 12.58 -11.19
CA LYS A 25 -3.75 13.74 -11.67
C LYS A 25 -3.01 14.44 -10.53
N GLN A 26 -3.63 14.58 -9.36
CA GLN A 26 -2.97 15.16 -8.17
C GLN A 26 -1.85 14.28 -7.59
N LEU A 27 -2.00 12.95 -7.62
CA LEU A 27 -0.97 12.01 -7.16
C LEU A 27 0.23 11.94 -8.12
N ARG A 28 0.04 12.28 -9.39
CA ARG A 28 1.12 12.41 -10.39
C ARG A 28 1.89 13.72 -10.30
N LEU A 29 1.35 14.72 -9.60
CA LEU A 29 2.11 15.92 -9.26
C LEU A 29 3.10 15.57 -8.13
N PRO A 30 4.34 16.08 -8.15
CA PRO A 30 5.26 15.89 -7.05
C PRO A 30 4.59 16.38 -5.77
N ARG A 31 4.40 15.47 -4.79
CA ARG A 31 3.81 15.81 -3.49
C ARG A 31 4.60 16.97 -2.91
N ARG A 32 3.96 18.16 -2.79
CA ARG A 32 4.55 19.38 -2.22
C ARG A 32 5.37 19.00 -0.97
N ARG A 33 6.62 19.45 -0.91
CA ARG A 33 7.49 19.31 0.29
C ARG A 33 6.68 19.80 1.50
N ASP A 34 6.53 18.97 2.53
CA ASP A 34 6.24 19.51 3.86
C ASP A 34 7.56 20.17 4.29
N PRO A 35 7.62 21.50 4.46
CA PRO A 35 8.86 22.19 4.80
C PRO A 35 9.41 21.80 6.18
N ARG A 36 8.67 21.03 6.98
CA ARG A 36 9.10 20.51 8.30
C ARG A 36 9.76 19.14 8.25
N ILE A 37 9.79 18.49 7.08
CA ILE A 37 10.44 17.18 6.91
C ILE A 37 11.74 17.42 6.15
N GLU A 38 12.84 17.46 6.90
CA GLU A 38 14.19 17.44 6.34
C GLU A 38 14.47 16.04 5.79
N PHE A 39 14.86 15.98 4.52
CA PHE A 39 15.31 14.75 3.88
C PHE A 39 16.82 14.82 3.70
N PRO A 40 17.56 13.70 3.81
CA PRO A 40 18.97 13.67 3.42
C PRO A 40 19.15 14.17 1.99
N GLU A 41 20.22 14.95 1.71
CA GLU A 41 20.47 15.59 0.41
C GLU A 41 20.44 14.61 -0.78
N ASN A 42 20.70 13.32 -0.53
CA ASN A 42 20.79 12.26 -1.55
C ASN A 42 19.61 11.29 -1.59
N PHE A 43 18.53 11.53 -0.82
CA PHE A 43 17.37 10.65 -0.83
C PHE A 43 16.38 11.01 -1.95
N GLU A 44 16.26 10.14 -2.96
CA GLU A 44 15.22 10.23 -3.98
C GLU A 44 13.88 9.84 -3.36
N LYS A 45 13.05 10.86 -3.07
CA LYS A 45 11.67 10.65 -2.67
C LYS A 45 10.97 9.79 -3.74
N ASP A 46 10.42 8.66 -3.31
CA ASP A 46 9.71 7.70 -4.14
C ASP A 46 10.59 6.89 -5.11
N ARG A 47 11.85 6.61 -4.75
CA ARG A 47 12.69 5.66 -5.47
C ARG A 47 11.91 4.36 -5.69
N ARG A 48 11.66 4.04 -6.96
CA ARG A 48 10.93 2.84 -7.37
C ARG A 48 11.89 1.80 -7.93
N ILE A 49 11.78 0.58 -7.41
CA ILE A 49 12.47 -0.60 -7.93
C ILE A 49 11.40 -1.64 -8.21
N GLY A 50 11.09 -1.82 -9.50
CA GLY A 50 10.03 -2.70 -9.96
C GLY A 50 8.68 -2.33 -9.35
N CYS A 51 8.12 -3.25 -8.56
CA CYS A 51 6.80 -3.07 -7.94
C CYS A 51 6.83 -2.33 -6.60
N PHE A 52 8.01 -2.03 -6.07
CA PHE A 52 8.17 -1.43 -4.75
C PHE A 52 8.75 -0.03 -4.85
N SER A 53 8.34 0.84 -3.92
CA SER A 53 8.96 2.13 -3.71
C SER A 53 9.04 2.46 -2.24
N CYS A 54 9.90 3.39 -1.85
CA CYS A 54 10.01 3.86 -0.48
C CYS A 54 9.95 5.39 -0.37
N SER A 55 9.50 5.87 0.79
CA SER A 55 9.53 7.28 1.18
C SER A 55 10.08 7.45 2.60
N GLY A 56 10.65 8.62 2.91
CA GLY A 56 11.38 8.82 4.18
C GLY A 56 12.81 8.25 4.11
N PRO A 57 13.60 8.24 5.19
CA PRO A 57 13.17 8.56 6.54
C PRO A 57 12.88 10.05 6.71
N GLY A 58 11.81 10.35 7.46
CA GLY A 58 11.65 11.68 8.06
C GLY A 58 12.50 11.78 9.34
N ALA A 59 12.26 12.82 10.13
CA ALA A 59 12.94 13.01 11.42
C ALA A 59 12.73 11.86 12.43
N ASP A 60 11.70 11.04 12.24
CA ASP A 60 11.43 9.86 13.06
C ASP A 60 12.23 8.61 12.64
N GLY A 61 13.04 8.70 11.57
CA GLY A 61 13.86 7.58 11.09
C GLY A 61 13.05 6.46 10.43
N VAL A 62 11.78 6.70 10.06
CA VAL A 62 10.92 5.66 9.49
C VAL A 62 10.90 5.70 7.97
N VAL A 63 11.26 4.58 7.36
CA VAL A 63 11.10 4.33 5.92
C VAL A 63 9.75 3.68 5.66
N GLU A 64 8.91 4.33 4.87
CA GLU A 64 7.62 3.77 4.46
C GLU A 64 7.73 3.04 3.13
N ILE A 65 7.32 1.77 3.11
CA ILE A 65 7.31 0.94 1.90
C ILE A 65 5.94 0.95 1.23
N HIS A 66 5.96 1.08 -0.09
CA HIS A 66 4.78 1.11 -0.94
C HIS A 66 4.88 0.02 -2.00
N PHE A 67 3.73 -0.52 -2.39
CA PHE A 67 3.63 -1.53 -3.45
C PHE A 67 2.68 -1.07 -4.53
N SER A 68 3.06 -1.31 -5.78
CA SER A 68 2.23 -1.05 -6.94
C SER A 68 2.23 -2.25 -7.86
N ARG A 69 1.13 -2.38 -8.58
CA ARG A 69 0.96 -3.41 -9.60
C ARG A 69 1.98 -3.21 -10.73
N ASP A 70 2.42 -4.34 -11.26
CA ASP A 70 3.17 -4.43 -12.51
C ASP A 70 2.23 -4.26 -13.72
N GLU A 71 2.55 -3.32 -14.60
CA GLU A 71 1.76 -2.96 -15.79
C GLU A 71 1.82 -4.00 -16.91
N SER A 72 2.74 -4.98 -16.85
CA SER A 72 2.80 -6.10 -17.81
C SER A 72 1.57 -7.00 -17.79
N GLY A 73 0.59 -6.69 -16.93
CA GLY A 73 -0.68 -7.37 -16.87
C GLY A 73 -0.49 -8.82 -16.51
N LYS A 74 0.55 -9.20 -15.76
CA LYS A 74 0.88 -10.54 -15.17
C LYS A 74 0.69 -10.51 -13.65
N GLY A 75 0.33 -11.65 -13.03
CA GLY A 75 0.05 -11.72 -11.59
C GLY A 75 1.24 -11.24 -10.75
N THR A 76 1.16 -10.05 -10.16
CA THR A 76 2.32 -9.32 -9.61
C THR A 76 2.98 -10.05 -8.42
N ILE A 77 2.19 -10.80 -7.65
CA ILE A 77 2.61 -11.57 -6.47
C ILE A 77 2.49 -13.09 -6.68
N ASN A 78 2.42 -13.56 -7.94
CA ASN A 78 2.34 -14.99 -8.23
C ASN A 78 3.63 -15.71 -7.80
N LYS A 79 3.54 -17.04 -7.59
CA LYS A 79 4.70 -17.85 -7.14
C LYS A 79 5.88 -17.77 -8.11
N ALA A 80 5.62 -17.73 -9.41
CA ALA A 80 6.67 -17.65 -10.44
C ALA A 80 7.49 -16.35 -10.39
N ARG A 81 6.96 -15.26 -9.83
CA ARG A 81 7.64 -13.95 -9.71
C ARG A 81 8.21 -13.70 -8.31
N MET A 82 8.14 -14.68 -7.42
CA MET A 82 8.48 -14.45 -6.02
C MET A 82 9.93 -14.06 -5.82
N GLU A 83 10.85 -14.75 -6.49
CA GLU A 83 12.28 -14.43 -6.42
C GLU A 83 12.59 -13.07 -7.05
N MET A 84 11.89 -12.70 -8.14
CA MET A 84 11.98 -11.36 -8.72
C MET A 84 11.51 -10.28 -7.74
N ARG A 85 10.38 -10.48 -7.07
CA ARG A 85 9.86 -9.52 -6.08
C ARG A 85 10.77 -9.41 -4.85
N LYS A 86 11.36 -10.52 -4.37
CA LYS A 86 12.37 -10.49 -3.30
C LYS A 86 13.63 -9.75 -3.72
N SER A 87 14.10 -9.97 -4.95
CA SER A 87 15.25 -9.25 -5.52
C SER A 87 14.99 -7.74 -5.60
N GLU A 88 13.79 -7.33 -6.00
CA GLU A 88 13.40 -5.91 -5.99
C GLU A 88 13.41 -5.29 -4.60
N LEU A 89 12.84 -5.98 -3.59
CA LEU A 89 12.88 -5.51 -2.20
C LEU A 89 14.31 -5.48 -1.66
N LYS A 90 15.13 -6.49 -1.93
CA LYS A 90 16.55 -6.48 -1.55
C LYS A 90 17.26 -5.24 -2.09
N ARG A 91 17.13 -4.98 -3.39
CA ARG A 91 17.74 -3.78 -4.02
C ARG A 91 17.19 -2.47 -3.45
N LEU A 92 15.92 -2.44 -3.05
CA LEU A 92 15.34 -1.27 -2.38
C LEU A 92 15.99 -1.03 -1.03
N PHE A 93 16.22 -2.08 -0.23
CA PHE A 93 16.87 -1.95 1.07
C PHE A 93 18.38 -1.71 0.98
N GLU A 94 19.06 -2.21 -0.05
CA GLU A 94 20.44 -1.82 -0.37
C GLU A 94 20.50 -0.30 -0.62
N TYR A 95 19.60 0.22 -1.47
CA TYR A 95 19.50 1.66 -1.73
C TYR A 95 19.20 2.48 -0.46
N VAL A 96 18.23 2.06 0.36
CA VAL A 96 17.90 2.74 1.62
C VAL A 96 19.11 2.77 2.55
N LYS A 97 19.84 1.67 2.65
CA LYS A 97 21.05 1.60 3.47
C LYS A 97 22.11 2.61 3.03
N GLU A 98 22.37 2.69 1.73
CA GLU A 98 23.39 3.57 1.16
C GLU A 98 23.02 5.05 1.30
N THR A 99 21.73 5.38 1.19
CA THR A 99 21.27 6.78 1.07
C THR A 99 20.67 7.36 2.35
N SER A 100 20.32 6.52 3.32
CA SER A 100 19.57 6.92 4.51
C SER A 100 20.16 6.31 5.79
N PRO A 101 21.32 6.78 6.26
CA PRO A 101 21.94 6.27 7.49
C PRO A 101 21.10 6.54 8.75
N THR A 102 20.14 7.47 8.68
CA THR A 102 19.19 7.77 9.76
C THR A 102 17.97 6.86 9.79
N ALA A 103 17.82 5.95 8.82
CA ALA A 103 16.74 4.98 8.80
C ALA A 103 16.93 3.96 9.93
N THR A 104 15.94 3.82 10.80
CA THR A 104 15.96 2.88 11.94
C THR A 104 14.82 1.88 11.87
N ARG A 105 13.73 2.22 11.17
CA ARG A 105 12.50 1.42 11.15
C ARG A 105 11.89 1.42 9.77
N VAL A 106 11.16 0.35 9.49
CA VAL A 106 10.39 0.17 8.26
C VAL A 106 8.93 0.10 8.62
N ARG A 107 8.08 0.82 7.90
CA ARG A 107 6.63 0.84 8.06
C ARG A 107 5.92 0.58 6.74
N GLY A 108 4.77 -0.07 6.79
CA GLY A 108 3.92 -0.28 5.62
C GLY A 108 2.48 -0.45 6.02
N GLY A 109 1.57 -0.16 5.08
CA GLY A 109 0.13 -0.25 5.28
C GLY A 109 -0.57 -0.80 4.05
N SER A 110 -1.22 -1.94 4.16
CA SER A 110 -1.99 -2.54 3.06
C SER A 110 -2.94 -3.62 3.54
N TRP A 111 -4.03 -3.84 2.81
CA TRP A 111 -4.84 -5.05 2.97
C TRP A 111 -4.12 -6.30 2.43
N LEU A 112 -3.13 -6.13 1.53
CA LEU A 112 -2.36 -7.25 0.97
C LEU A 112 -1.60 -8.04 2.04
N TYR A 113 -1.33 -7.45 3.21
CA TYR A 113 -0.74 -8.18 4.33
C TYR A 113 -1.64 -9.27 4.91
N ASN A 114 -2.93 -9.34 4.53
CA ASN A 114 -3.79 -10.49 4.83
C ASN A 114 -3.56 -11.66 3.87
N VAL A 115 -2.85 -11.46 2.75
CA VAL A 115 -2.63 -12.45 1.70
C VAL A 115 -1.27 -13.13 1.89
N GLU A 116 -1.28 -14.46 2.08
CA GLU A 116 -0.07 -15.26 2.29
C GLU A 116 1.01 -15.04 1.21
N ALA A 117 0.58 -14.99 -0.06
CA ALA A 117 1.47 -14.79 -1.20
C ALA A 117 2.25 -13.47 -1.15
N TYR A 118 1.72 -12.44 -0.47
CA TYR A 118 2.39 -11.17 -0.24
C TYR A 118 3.23 -11.22 1.05
N ARG A 119 2.72 -11.81 2.13
CA ARG A 119 3.42 -11.89 3.42
C ARG A 119 4.80 -12.56 3.33
N ARG A 120 4.94 -13.61 2.53
CA ARG A 120 6.21 -14.34 2.32
C ARG A 120 7.34 -13.52 1.70
N LEU A 121 7.05 -12.30 1.23
CA LEU A 121 8.07 -11.39 0.72
C LEU A 121 8.86 -10.74 1.86
N PHE A 122 8.32 -10.67 3.07
CA PHE A 122 8.83 -9.84 4.15
C PHE A 122 9.42 -10.66 5.30
N PRO A 123 10.29 -10.04 6.13
CA PRO A 123 10.82 -10.68 7.32
C PRO A 123 9.72 -11.14 8.29
N PRO A 124 9.88 -12.29 8.98
CA PRO A 124 8.91 -12.75 9.98
C PRO A 124 8.63 -11.72 11.08
N ALA A 125 9.66 -11.01 11.56
CA ALA A 125 9.51 -9.96 12.57
C ALA A 125 8.60 -8.81 12.10
N TYR A 126 8.66 -8.46 10.82
CA TYR A 126 7.80 -7.45 10.22
C TYR A 126 6.35 -7.94 10.10
N ILE A 127 6.16 -9.18 9.63
CA ILE A 127 4.82 -9.78 9.52
C ILE A 127 4.17 -9.94 10.90
N ASN A 128 4.95 -10.29 11.93
CA ASN A 128 4.45 -10.49 13.29
C ASN A 128 4.11 -9.18 14.01
N SER A 129 4.57 -8.02 13.50
CA SER A 129 4.19 -6.71 14.06
C SER A 129 2.88 -6.15 13.50
N ALA A 130 2.18 -6.91 12.66
CA ALA A 130 0.94 -6.47 12.05
C ALA A 130 -0.12 -6.08 13.09
N GLN A 131 -0.60 -4.84 12.98
CA GLN A 131 -1.70 -4.30 13.77
C GLN A 131 -2.87 -3.93 12.85
N PRO A 132 -4.12 -4.19 13.28
CA PRO A 132 -5.31 -3.64 12.63
C PRO A 132 -5.21 -2.13 12.48
N HIS A 133 -5.27 -1.64 11.24
CA HIS A 133 -5.45 -0.22 10.94
C HIS A 133 -6.91 0.10 10.58
N GLY A 134 -7.76 -0.92 10.53
CA GLY A 134 -9.18 -0.81 10.23
C GLY A 134 -9.46 -0.60 8.76
N TYR A 135 -10.47 0.22 8.47
CA TYR A 135 -11.04 0.39 7.14
C TYR A 135 -10.97 1.86 6.68
N PRO A 136 -9.78 2.38 6.33
CA PRO A 136 -9.64 3.72 5.78
C PRO A 136 -10.27 3.80 4.38
N THR A 137 -11.57 4.07 4.31
CA THR A 137 -12.34 4.21 3.06
C THR A 137 -11.97 5.46 2.25
N ASN A 138 -11.28 6.41 2.88
CA ASN A 138 -10.75 7.61 2.23
C ASN A 138 -9.61 7.28 1.24
N ASP A 139 -9.02 6.09 1.35
CA ASP A 139 -7.98 5.60 0.44
C ASP A 139 -8.47 4.45 -0.42
N TRP A 140 -7.96 4.40 -1.65
CA TRP A 140 -8.28 3.35 -2.61
C TRP A 140 -7.72 1.97 -2.23
N ALA A 141 -6.93 1.90 -1.15
CA ALA A 141 -6.28 0.69 -0.71
C ALA A 141 -7.30 -0.45 -0.55
N LEU A 142 -8.38 -0.24 0.21
CA LEU A 142 -9.40 -1.27 0.46
C LEU A 142 -10.12 -1.74 -0.80
N TRP A 143 -10.36 -0.86 -1.76
CA TRP A 143 -11.13 -1.17 -2.97
C TRP A 143 -10.37 -2.07 -3.94
N GLY A 144 -9.04 -2.07 -3.87
CA GLY A 144 -8.20 -2.95 -4.70
C GLY A 144 -8.47 -4.45 -4.53
N GLN A 145 -9.14 -4.86 -3.45
CA GLN A 145 -9.51 -6.27 -3.23
C GLN A 145 -10.68 -6.76 -4.11
N PHE A 146 -11.43 -5.84 -4.71
CA PHE A 146 -12.52 -6.14 -5.64
C PHE A 146 -12.10 -6.06 -7.11
N VAL A 147 -10.88 -5.59 -7.38
CA VAL A 147 -10.40 -5.40 -8.76
C VAL A 147 -9.55 -6.60 -9.18
N ALA A 148 -9.93 -7.22 -10.29
CA ALA A 148 -9.23 -8.34 -10.90
C ALA A 148 -7.98 -7.87 -11.64
N ARG A 149 -7.28 -8.81 -12.27
CA ARG A 149 -5.99 -8.53 -12.92
C ARG A 149 -6.16 -7.69 -14.19
N ASP A 150 -7.21 -7.92 -14.94
CA ASP A 150 -7.59 -7.20 -16.15
C ASP A 150 -8.39 -5.92 -15.87
N GLY A 151 -8.59 -5.55 -14.59
CA GLY A 151 -9.40 -4.41 -14.19
C GLY A 151 -10.89 -4.74 -14.06
N SER A 152 -11.32 -5.97 -14.37
CA SER A 152 -12.69 -6.42 -14.14
C SER A 152 -13.00 -6.56 -12.64
N LEU A 153 -14.27 -6.75 -12.32
CA LEU A 153 -14.72 -6.99 -10.96
C LEU A 153 -14.40 -8.44 -10.55
N ARG A 154 -13.94 -8.62 -9.31
CA ARG A 154 -13.85 -9.94 -8.68
C ARG A 154 -15.22 -10.34 -8.16
N GLU A 155 -16.05 -10.88 -9.05
CA GLU A 155 -17.46 -11.18 -8.79
C GLU A 155 -17.73 -11.87 -7.44
N PRO A 156 -17.00 -12.93 -7.03
CA PRO A 156 -17.29 -13.57 -5.75
C PRO A 156 -17.08 -12.65 -4.54
N ALA A 157 -16.01 -11.86 -4.53
CA ALA A 157 -15.70 -10.95 -3.44
C ALA A 157 -16.70 -9.78 -3.40
N SER A 158 -17.09 -9.28 -4.57
CA SER A 158 -18.06 -8.19 -4.68
C SER A 158 -19.47 -8.62 -4.30
N THR A 159 -19.90 -9.80 -4.74
CA THR A 159 -21.20 -10.39 -4.36
C THR A 159 -21.26 -10.57 -2.85
N GLN A 160 -20.25 -11.19 -2.24
CA GLN A 160 -20.19 -11.36 -0.79
C GLN A 160 -20.23 -10.03 -0.03
N PHE A 161 -19.53 -9.01 -0.53
CA PHE A 161 -19.55 -7.67 0.06
C PHE A 161 -20.96 -7.06 0.01
N LEU A 162 -21.62 -7.10 -1.14
CA LEU A 162 -22.96 -6.53 -1.34
C LEU A 162 -24.02 -7.29 -0.53
N ASP A 163 -23.95 -8.62 -0.50
CA ASP A 163 -24.84 -9.45 0.29
C ASP A 163 -24.71 -9.13 1.78
N CYS A 164 -23.47 -9.04 2.30
CA CYS A 164 -23.22 -8.61 3.68
C CYS A 164 -23.76 -7.21 3.93
N LEU A 165 -23.48 -6.26 3.03
CA LEU A 165 -23.82 -4.86 3.17
C LEU A 165 -25.34 -4.64 3.25
N SER A 166 -26.11 -5.39 2.46
CA SER A 166 -27.58 -5.32 2.43
C SER A 166 -28.24 -5.60 3.79
N GLN A 167 -27.53 -6.28 4.68
CA GLN A 167 -28.01 -6.68 6.00
C GLN A 167 -27.56 -5.75 7.13
N GLN A 168 -26.66 -4.79 6.86
CA GLN A 168 -26.08 -3.94 7.90
C GLN A 168 -26.87 -2.64 8.09
N LYS A 169 -27.04 -2.24 9.35
CA LYS A 169 -27.81 -1.04 9.75
C LYS A 169 -26.95 0.10 10.29
N THR A 170 -25.64 -0.10 10.40
CA THR A 170 -24.71 0.84 11.03
C THR A 170 -23.42 0.91 10.23
N VAL A 171 -22.83 2.10 10.12
CA VAL A 171 -21.58 2.33 9.37
C VAL A 171 -20.46 1.38 9.80
N ASP A 172 -20.25 1.18 11.10
CA ASP A 172 -19.20 0.29 11.62
C ASP A 172 -19.36 -1.16 11.15
N ARG A 173 -20.60 -1.62 11.00
CA ARG A 173 -20.89 -2.96 10.48
C ARG A 173 -20.72 -3.01 8.96
N CYS A 174 -21.10 -1.96 8.23
CA CYS A 174 -20.84 -1.86 6.79
C CYS A 174 -19.33 -1.95 6.49
N LEU A 175 -18.49 -1.30 7.30
CA LEU A 175 -17.03 -1.37 7.17
C LEU A 175 -16.50 -2.80 7.38
N LYS A 176 -17.15 -3.61 8.20
CA LYS A 176 -16.75 -5.01 8.43
C LYS A 176 -17.16 -5.95 7.29
N CYS A 177 -17.93 -5.48 6.29
CA CYS A 177 -18.26 -6.29 5.12
C CYS A 177 -17.09 -6.41 4.12
N PHE A 178 -16.08 -5.52 4.19
CA PHE A 178 -14.88 -5.67 3.39
C PHE A 178 -14.15 -6.98 3.75
N PRO A 179 -13.76 -7.83 2.78
CA PRO A 179 -13.10 -9.10 3.06
C PRO A 179 -11.84 -8.96 3.92
N PHE A 180 -11.06 -7.92 3.66
CA PHE A 180 -9.84 -7.61 4.41
C PHE A 180 -9.86 -6.17 4.92
N GLN A 181 -9.41 -6.01 6.16
CA GLN A 181 -9.01 -4.73 6.73
C GLN A 181 -7.57 -4.38 6.31
N VAL A 182 -7.21 -3.10 6.42
CA VAL A 182 -5.81 -2.68 6.27
C VAL A 182 -5.05 -3.09 7.53
N LEU A 183 -3.88 -3.71 7.33
CA LEU A 183 -2.91 -3.93 8.40
C LEU A 183 -1.78 -2.92 8.27
N ARG A 184 -1.31 -2.42 9.41
CA ARG A 184 -0.09 -1.60 9.52
C ARG A 184 0.98 -2.42 10.21
N LEU A 185 2.15 -2.48 9.58
CA LEU A 185 3.30 -3.23 10.06
C LEU A 185 4.44 -2.26 10.30
N GLU A 186 5.20 -2.45 11.37
CA GLU A 186 6.40 -1.68 11.68
C GLU A 186 7.44 -2.57 12.38
N CYS A 187 8.69 -2.54 11.94
CA CYS A 187 9.78 -3.22 12.67
C CYS A 187 11.12 -2.49 12.47
N PRO A 188 12.16 -2.83 13.26
CA PRO A 188 13.52 -2.33 13.02
C PRO A 188 14.01 -2.68 11.60
N ILE A 189 14.76 -1.78 10.98
CA ILE A 189 15.24 -1.94 9.59
C ILE A 189 16.26 -3.09 9.47
N GLU A 190 16.95 -3.42 10.55
CA GLU A 190 17.92 -4.50 10.64
C GLU A 190 17.29 -5.87 10.36
N ALA A 191 15.99 -6.03 10.63
CA ALA A 191 15.26 -7.24 10.29
C ALA A 191 15.21 -7.46 8.77
N PHE A 192 15.14 -6.38 7.98
CA PHE A 192 15.19 -6.45 6.52
C PHE A 192 16.60 -6.71 6.02
N TYR A 193 17.61 -6.08 6.61
CA TYR A 193 19.01 -6.35 6.24
C TYR A 193 19.40 -7.80 6.51
N THR A 194 19.01 -8.35 7.67
CA THR A 194 19.24 -9.76 8.01
C THR A 194 18.50 -10.68 7.04
N PHE A 195 17.20 -10.42 6.79
CA PHE A 195 16.36 -11.29 5.97
C PHE A 195 16.81 -11.35 4.49
N TYR A 196 17.38 -10.27 3.95
CA TYR A 196 17.88 -10.22 2.58
C TYR A 196 19.40 -10.37 2.46
N GLU A 197 20.09 -10.67 3.56
CA GLU A 197 21.55 -10.83 3.61
C GLU A 197 22.28 -9.60 3.05
N ILE A 198 21.81 -8.42 3.43
CA ILE A 198 22.46 -7.14 3.10
C ILE A 198 23.54 -6.93 4.17
N ARG A 199 24.80 -6.85 3.73
CA ARG A 199 25.96 -6.69 4.63
C ARG A 199 25.73 -5.50 5.55
N VAL A 200 25.87 -5.69 6.85
CA VAL A 200 25.81 -4.64 7.90
C VAL A 200 27.12 -3.88 7.95
#